data_AF-B0KIP6-F1
#
_entry.id   AF-B0KIP6-F1
#
_cell.length_a   1.000
_cell.length_b   1.000
_cell.length_c   1.000
_cell.angle_alpha   90.00
_cell.angle_beta   90.00
_cell.angle_gamma   90.00
#
_symmetry.space_group_name_H-M   'P 1'
#
loop_
_entity.id
_entity.type
_entity.pdbx_description
1 polymer ?
#
loop_
_entity_poly.entity_id
_entity_poly.type
_entity_poly.pdbx_seq_one_letter_code
_entity_poly.pdbx_strand_id
1 'polypeptide(L)'
;MTSLVYIAFQDNDSARYIVEAITQDNPHAQVQHQPAMIRVQAEGRLEIHRATVEDKLGREWDVQEMLIDVITLGGNVEEDEDCFALHWN
;
A
#
# COMPACT_ATOMS: atom_id res chain seq x y z
N MET A 1 -5.68 15.55 -16.48
CA MET A 1 -4.88 15.49 -15.23
C MET A 1 -5.22 14.15 -14.60
N THR A 2 -4.26 13.24 -14.51
CA THR A 2 -4.40 11.98 -13.79
C THR A 2 -4.45 12.27 -12.30
N SER A 3 -5.53 11.87 -11.63
CA SER A 3 -5.64 12.00 -10.18
C SER A 3 -4.68 11.02 -9.51
N LEU A 4 -4.01 11.45 -8.44
CA LEU A 4 -3.12 10.59 -7.65
C LEU A 4 -3.96 9.78 -6.67
N VAL A 5 -3.78 8.46 -6.67
CA VAL A 5 -4.20 7.63 -5.55
C VAL A 5 -3.11 7.67 -4.48
N TYR A 6 -3.49 7.50 -3.22
CA TYR A 6 -2.52 7.41 -2.14
C TYR A 6 -3.00 6.52 -1.00
N ILE A 7 -2.03 5.98 -0.27
CA ILE A 7 -2.23 5.29 1.01
C ILE A 7 -1.14 5.75 1.97
N ALA A 8 -1.51 5.99 3.22
CA ALA A 8 -0.59 6.41 4.26
C ALA A 8 -0.67 5.45 5.43
N PHE A 9 0.50 4.99 5.87
CA PHE A 9 0.69 4.06 6.98
C PHE A 9 1.34 4.76 8.17
N GLN A 10 1.10 4.25 9.37
CA GLN A 10 1.92 4.55 10.54
C GLN A 10 3.35 4.05 10.29
N ASP A 11 4.36 4.86 10.64
CA ASP A 11 5.77 4.45 10.49
C ASP A 11 6.16 3.47 11.61
N ASN A 12 5.81 2.20 11.41
CA ASN A 12 6.21 1.07 12.24
C ASN A 12 6.90 -0.02 11.40
N ASP A 13 7.33 -1.11 12.04
CA ASP A 13 8.09 -2.16 11.37
C ASP A 13 7.26 -2.90 10.30
N SER A 14 6.01 -3.25 10.62
CA SER A 14 5.06 -3.91 9.71
C SER A 14 4.82 -3.09 8.44
N ALA A 15 4.49 -1.81 8.60
CA ALA A 15 4.24 -0.88 7.51
C ALA A 15 5.43 -0.75 6.56
N ARG A 16 6.68 -0.86 7.04
CA ARG A 16 7.86 -0.78 6.18
C ARG A 16 7.94 -1.94 5.20
N TYR A 17 7.67 -3.17 5.64
CA TYR A 17 7.61 -4.33 4.74
C TYR A 17 6.48 -4.21 3.74
N ILE A 18 5.31 -3.72 4.17
CA ILE A 18 4.17 -3.47 3.28
C ILE A 18 4.55 -2.42 2.23
N VAL A 19 5.17 -1.29 2.62
CA VAL A 19 5.59 -0.24 1.68
C VAL A 19 6.65 -0.75 0.69
N GLU A 20 7.58 -1.60 1.13
CA GLU A 20 8.55 -2.24 0.24
C GLU A 20 7.87 -3.14 -0.80
N ALA A 21 6.88 -3.94 -0.40
CA ALA A 21 6.08 -4.75 -1.30
C ALA A 21 5.31 -3.88 -2.32
N ILE A 22 4.64 -2.82 -1.85
CA ILE A 22 3.92 -1.87 -2.72
C ILE A 22 4.87 -1.24 -3.74
N THR A 23 6.06 -0.83 -3.31
CA THR A 23 7.04 -0.19 -4.20
C THR A 23 7.61 -1.16 -5.23
N GLN A 24 7.74 -2.44 -4.86
CA GLN A 24 8.14 -3.50 -5.79
C GLN A 24 7.06 -3.76 -6.85
N ASP A 25 5.79 -3.84 -6.43
CA ASP A 25 4.66 -4.12 -7.32
C ASP A 25 4.27 -2.89 -8.18
N ASN A 26 4.58 -1.68 -7.71
CA ASN A 26 4.28 -0.42 -8.40
C ASN A 26 5.57 0.41 -8.58
N PRO A 27 6.40 0.12 -9.59
CA PRO A 27 7.64 0.87 -9.84
C PRO A 27 7.43 2.37 -10.11
N HIS A 28 6.22 2.77 -10.47
CA HIS A 28 5.80 4.17 -10.68
C HIS A 28 5.34 4.87 -9.41
N ALA A 29 5.16 4.16 -8.30
CA ALA A 29 4.75 4.75 -7.04
C ALA A 29 5.87 5.60 -6.42
N GLN A 30 5.49 6.66 -5.71
CA GLN A 30 6.38 7.52 -4.97
C GLN A 30 6.14 7.37 -3.47
N VAL A 31 7.21 7.08 -2.74
CA VAL A 31 7.20 6.97 -1.28
C VAL A 31 7.67 8.28 -0.66
N GLN A 32 6.91 8.79 0.31
CA GLN A 32 7.22 9.99 1.08
C GLN A 32 7.24 9.64 2.57
N HIS A 33 8.39 9.79 3.21
CA HIS A 33 8.51 9.65 4.66
C HIS A 33 8.20 10.99 5.33
N GLN A 34 7.25 10.98 6.26
CA GLN A 34 6.91 12.13 7.10
C GLN A 34 7.02 11.71 8.58
N PRO A 35 7.07 12.65 9.54
CA PRO A 35 7.12 12.28 10.95
C PRO A 35 5.94 11.36 11.34
N ALA A 36 6.25 10.16 11.83
CA ALA A 36 5.32 9.11 12.25
C ALA A 36 4.44 8.48 11.15
N MET A 37 4.66 8.78 9.87
CA MET A 37 3.89 8.18 8.77
C MET A 37 4.69 8.00 7.48
N ILE A 38 4.32 6.98 6.71
CA ILE A 38 4.86 6.72 5.37
C ILE A 38 3.69 6.83 4.39
N ARG A 39 3.79 7.76 3.43
CA ARG A 39 2.79 7.95 2.38
C ARG A 39 3.30 7.40 1.07
N VAL A 40 2.51 6.52 0.44
CA VAL A 40 2.75 6.02 -0.91
C VAL A 40 1.68 6.61 -1.83
N GLN A 41 2.09 7.12 -2.98
CA GLN A 41 1.17 7.66 -3.98
C GLN A 41 1.53 7.17 -5.38
N ALA A 42 0.53 6.99 -6.25
CA ALA A 42 0.72 6.56 -7.63
C ALA A 42 -0.29 7.25 -8.55
N GLU A 43 0.06 7.40 -9.83
CA GLU A 43 -0.88 7.90 -10.84
C GLU A 43 -1.88 6.81 -11.23
N GLY A 44 -3.18 7.13 -11.11
CA GLY A 44 -4.27 6.28 -11.62
C GLY A 44 -4.58 5.03 -10.78
N ARG A 45 -3.57 4.21 -10.47
CA ARG A 45 -3.73 2.92 -9.76
C ARG A 45 -2.52 2.56 -8.89
N LEU A 46 -2.81 1.94 -7.75
CA LEU A 46 -1.85 1.35 -6.81
C LEU A 46 -2.36 -0.04 -6.42
N GLU A 47 -1.54 -1.07 -6.62
CA GLU A 47 -1.88 -2.47 -6.32
C GLU A 47 -1.02 -3.01 -5.18
N ILE A 48 -1.60 -3.84 -4.32
CA ILE A 48 -0.92 -4.44 -3.18
C ILE A 48 -1.25 -5.92 -3.22
N HIS A 49 -0.25 -6.75 -3.51
CA HIS A 49 -0.46 -8.19 -3.63
C HIS A 49 -0.07 -8.92 -2.34
N ARG A 50 -0.98 -9.78 -1.86
CA ARG A 50 -0.77 -10.64 -0.69
C ARG A 50 0.54 -11.41 -0.79
N ALA A 51 0.80 -12.04 -1.94
CA ALA A 51 2.01 -12.82 -2.19
C ALA A 51 3.31 -12.03 -2.02
N THR A 52 3.36 -10.77 -2.49
CA THR A 52 4.55 -9.92 -2.35
C THR A 52 4.76 -9.50 -0.89
N VAL A 53 3.67 -9.18 -0.19
CA VAL A 53 3.74 -8.81 1.24
C VAL A 53 4.16 -10.01 2.09
N GLU A 54 3.64 -11.22 1.83
CA GLU A 54 4.03 -12.46 2.52
C GLU A 54 5.52 -12.78 2.32
N ASP A 55 6.05 -12.61 1.10
CA ASP A 55 7.48 -12.81 0.82
C ASP A 55 8.37 -11.83 1.61
N LYS A 56 7.94 -10.56 1.74
CA LYS A 56 8.66 -9.56 2.54
C LYS A 56 8.54 -9.79 4.05
N LEU A 57 7.37 -10.18 4.53
CA LEU A 57 7.11 -10.42 5.95
C LEU A 57 7.66 -11.77 6.44
N GLY A 58 7.84 -12.75 5.54
CA GLY A 58 8.29 -14.10 5.87
C GLY A 58 7.26 -14.92 6.64
N ARG A 59 5.97 -14.60 6.51
CA ARG A 59 4.84 -15.29 7.14
C ARG A 59 3.56 -15.14 6.31
N GLU A 60 2.56 -15.95 6.62
CA GLU A 60 1.20 -15.74 6.09
C GLU A 60 0.66 -14.38 6.53
N TRP A 61 -0.05 -13.73 5.62
CA TRP A 61 -0.57 -12.39 5.80
C TRP A 61 -1.93 -12.25 5.13
N ASP A 62 -2.87 -11.67 5.87
CA ASP A 62 -4.18 -11.29 5.34
C ASP A 62 -4.17 -9.82 4.91
N VAL A 63 -4.78 -9.52 3.77
CA VAL A 63 -4.87 -8.17 3.20
C VAL A 63 -5.46 -7.16 4.18
N GLN A 64 -6.40 -7.58 5.02
CA GLN A 64 -7.04 -6.75 6.03
C GLN A 64 -6.12 -6.38 7.19
N GLU A 65 -5.06 -7.15 7.46
CA GLU A 65 -4.06 -6.80 8.48
C GLU A 65 -3.40 -5.46 8.18
N MET A 66 -3.27 -5.11 6.90
CA MET A 66 -2.78 -3.80 6.46
C MET A 66 -3.52 -2.64 7.14
N LEU A 67 -4.84 -2.77 7.29
CA LEU A 67 -5.72 -1.70 7.75
C LEU A 67 -5.45 -1.28 9.20
N ILE A 68 -4.76 -2.13 9.98
CA ILE A 68 -4.29 -1.81 11.33
C ILE A 68 -3.28 -0.66 11.29
N ASP A 69 -2.43 -0.65 10.26
CA ASP A 69 -1.36 0.34 10.10
C ASP A 69 -1.79 1.54 9.24
N VAL A 70 -2.93 1.46 8.53
CA VAL A 70 -3.42 2.53 7.65
C VAL A 70 -3.97 3.72 8.46
N ILE A 71 -3.43 4.90 8.18
CA ILE A 71 -3.93 6.18 8.71
C ILE A 71 -5.02 6.74 7.79
N THR A 72 -4.75 6.76 6.48
CA THR A 72 -5.66 7.33 5.47
C THR A 72 -5.32 6.78 4.09
N LEU A 73 -6.33 6.71 3.23
CA LEU A 73 -6.20 6.39 1.82
C LEU A 73 -7.07 7.31 0.98
N GLY A 74 -6.73 7.45 -0.30
CA GLY A 74 -7.46 8.24 -1.28
C GLY A 74 -7.51 7.51 -2.61
N GLY A 75 -8.72 7.14 -3.02
CA GLY A 75 -9.02 6.33 -4.20
C GLY A 75 -10.30 5.55 -3.97
N ASN A 76 -10.85 4.97 -5.04
CA ASN A 76 -11.79 3.87 -4.92
C ASN A 76 -11.03 2.63 -4.49
N VAL A 77 -11.56 1.93 -3.49
CA VAL A 77 -11.01 0.69 -2.98
C VAL A 77 -11.61 -0.47 -3.76
N GLU A 78 -10.76 -1.36 -4.23
CA GLU A 78 -11.09 -2.67 -4.76
C GLU A 78 -10.31 -3.70 -3.95
N GLU A 79 -11.02 -4.59 -3.26
CA GLU A 79 -10.44 -5.62 -2.38
C GLU A 79 -10.93 -6.99 -2.86
N ASP A 80 -9.98 -7.91 -3.00
CA ASP A 80 -10.20 -9.33 -3.29
C ASP A 80 -9.37 -10.18 -2.30
N GLU A 81 -9.50 -11.51 -2.33
CA GLU A 81 -8.81 -12.42 -1.42
C GLU A 81 -7.27 -12.29 -1.48
N ASP A 82 -6.73 -11.96 -2.66
CA ASP A 82 -5.28 -11.92 -2.90
C ASP A 82 -4.72 -10.50 -3.12
N CYS A 83 -5.56 -9.48 -3.24
CA CYS A 83 -5.09 -8.13 -3.55
C CYS A 83 -5.94 -6.99 -2.96
N PHE A 84 -5.28 -5.86 -2.75
CA PHE A 84 -5.91 -4.58 -2.44
C PHE A 84 -5.46 -3.57 -3.47
N ALA A 85 -6.40 -2.89 -4.11
CA ALA A 85 -6.11 -1.88 -5.10
C ALA A 85 -6.81 -0.56 -4.78
N LEU A 86 -6.11 0.53 -5.07
CA LEU A 86 -6.67 1.88 -5.09
C LEU A 86 -6.65 2.39 -6.51
N HIS A 87 -7.77 2.92 -6.99
CA HIS A 87 -7.85 3.50 -8.32
C HIS A 87 -8.78 4.72 -8.39
N TRP A 88 -8.58 5.58 -9.40
CA TRP A 88 -9.57 6.57 -9.81
C TRP A 88 -10.11 6.19 -11.19
N ASN A 89 -11.44 6.21 -11.36
CA ASN A 89 -12.09 6.02 -12.67
C ASN A 89 -12.12 7.31 -13.50
#